data_AF-A0AAV8YGB3-F1
#
_entry.id   AF-A0AAV8YGB3-F1
#
_cell.length_a   1.000
_cell.length_b   1.000
_cell.length_c   1.000
_cell.angle_alpha   90.00
_cell.angle_beta   90.00
_cell.angle_gamma   90.00
#
_symmetry.space_group_name_H-M   'P 1'
#
loop_
_entity.id
_entity.type
_entity.pdbx_description
1 polymer ?
#
loop_
_entity_poly.entity_id
_entity_poly.type
_entity_poly.pdbx_seq_one_letter_code
_entity_poly.pdbx_strand_id
1 'polypeptide(L)' 'MEAVKAFNNELSSLYEVKPPISKAKMTSLTRGAIKAIKFYKHVVQSVEKFILKCKPEYKVPGLYVIDSIVAAVETPVRVR' A
#
# COMPACT_ATOMS: atom_id res chain seq x y z
N MET A 1 9.95 -5.68 13.06
CA MET A 1 8.72 -4.91 12.72
C MET A 1 9.00 -3.55 12.08
N GLU A 2 10.25 -3.07 12.01
CA GLU A 2 10.55 -1.73 11.47
C GLU A 2 10.04 -1.50 10.04
N ALA A 3 10.14 -2.51 9.16
CA ALA A 3 9.59 -2.43 7.80
C ALA A 3 8.07 -2.22 7.78
N VAL A 4 7.32 -2.85 8.70
CA VAL A 4 5.87 -2.66 8.85
C VAL A 4 5.57 -1.26 9.40
N LYS A 5 6.36 -0.77 10.35
CA LYS A 5 6.21 0.59 10.89
C LYS A 5 6.45 1.65 9.80
N ALA A 6 7.50 1.48 8.99
CA ALA A 6 7.78 2.33 7.86
C ALA A 6 6.64 2.32 6.82
N PHE A 7 6.12 1.13 6.50
CA PHE A 7 4.95 1.00 5.62
C PHE A 7 3.71 1.71 6.19
N ASN A 8 3.43 1.55 7.49
CA ASN A 8 2.28 2.19 8.12
C ASN A 8 2.40 3.73 8.13
N ASN A 9 3.60 4.25 8.30
CA ASN A 9 3.86 5.69 8.22
C ASN A 9 3.60 6.20 6.79
N GLU A 10 4.09 5.47 5.78
CA GLU A 10 3.84 5.81 4.38
C GLU A 10 2.34 5.69 4.04
N LEU A 11 1.64 4.68 4.55
CA LEU A 11 0.19 4.51 4.36
C LEU A 11 -0.59 5.66 4.99
N SER A 12 -0.16 6.13 6.16
CA SER A 12 -0.79 7.26 6.84
C SER A 12 -0.57 8.57 6.08
N SER A 13 0.58 8.73 5.42
CA SER A 13 0.86 9.91 4.58
C SER A 13 -0.03 10.02 3.33
N LEU A 14 -0.84 8.99 3.00
CA LEU A 14 -1.90 9.15 2.00
C LEU A 14 -2.92 10.20 2.39
N TYR A 15 -3.16 10.42 3.69
CA TYR A 15 -4.10 11.45 4.14
C TYR A 15 -3.60 12.88 3.91
N GLU A 16 -2.28 13.06 3.72
CA GLU A 16 -1.67 14.37 3.46
C GLU A 16 -1.79 14.78 2.00
N VAL A 17 -2.09 13.82 1.11
CA VAL A 17 -2.23 14.05 -0.33
C VAL A 17 -3.70 13.96 -0.70
N LYS A 18 -4.32 15.11 -1.02
CA LYS A 18 -5.66 15.10 -1.61
C LYS A 18 -5.62 14.31 -2.94
N PRO A 19 -6.54 13.36 -3.16
CA PRO A 19 -6.65 12.67 -4.43
C PRO A 19 -6.75 13.67 -5.61
N PRO A 20 -6.11 13.37 -6.76
CA PRO A 20 -5.54 12.09 -7.17
C PRO A 20 -4.14 11.80 -6.60
N ILE A 21 -3.90 10.54 -6.22
CA ILE A 21 -2.58 10.10 -5.71
C ILE A 21 -1.60 9.95 -6.87
N SER A 22 -0.40 10.50 -6.70
CA SER A 22 0.65 10.42 -7.73
C SER A 22 1.20 8.99 -7.88
N LYS A 23 1.62 8.65 -9.11
CA LYS A 23 2.26 7.36 -9.41
C LYS A 23 3.51 7.12 -8.56
N ALA A 24 4.28 8.18 -8.27
CA ALA A 24 5.46 8.11 -7.42
C ALA A 24 5.10 7.69 -5.99
N LYS A 25 4.03 8.25 -5.42
CA LYS A 25 3.55 7.90 -4.08
C LYS A 25 3.06 6.45 -4.03
N MET A 26 2.32 6.01 -5.06
CA MET A 26 1.88 4.62 -5.17
C MET A 26 3.08 3.65 -5.23
N THR A 27 4.08 3.98 -6.04
CA THR A 27 5.31 3.17 -6.17
C THR A 27 6.08 3.08 -4.85
N SER A 28 6.13 4.18 -4.07
CA SER A 28 6.74 4.22 -2.74
C SER A 28 6.04 3.24 -1.78
N LEU A 29 4.71 3.27 -1.72
CA LEU A 29 3.90 2.36 -0.91
C LEU A 29 4.12 0.89 -1.30
N THR A 30 4.08 0.59 -2.60
CA THR A 30 4.32 -0.77 -3.11
C THR A 30 5.70 -1.27 -2.72
N ARG A 31 6.75 -0.45 -2.86
CA ARG A 31 8.12 -0.81 -2.44
C ARG A 31 8.20 -1.04 -0.92
N GLY A 32 7.52 -0.22 -0.12
CA GLY A 32 7.42 -0.39 1.33
C GLY A 32 6.78 -1.73 1.71
N ALA A 33 5.68 -2.08 1.04
CA ALA A 33 4.99 -3.36 1.23
C ALA A 33 5.86 -4.56 0.87
N ILE A 34 6.57 -4.51 -0.27
CA ILE A 34 7.48 -5.59 -0.71
C ILE A 34 8.64 -5.76 0.28
N LYS A 35 9.22 -4.67 0.81
CA LYS A 35 10.24 -4.75 1.87
C LYS A 35 9.71 -5.41 3.16
N ALA A 36 8.41 -5.26 3.43
CA ALA A 36 7.73 -5.86 4.57
C ALA A 36 7.09 -7.24 4.26
N ILE A 37 7.39 -7.88 3.13
CA ILE A 37 6.73 -9.12 2.67
C ILE A 37 6.78 -10.28 3.67
N LYS A 38 7.86 -10.38 4.46
CA LYS A 38 7.98 -11.38 5.55
C LYS A 38 6.88 -11.24 6.61
N PHE A 39 6.27 -10.06 6.72
CA PHE A 39 5.19 -9.73 7.64
C PHE A 39 3.88 -9.38 6.89
N TYR A 40 3.62 -10.03 5.74
CA TYR A 40 2.45 -9.74 4.88
C TYR A 40 1.12 -9.66 5.65
N LYS A 41 0.90 -10.51 6.66
CA LYS A 41 -0.31 -10.47 7.51
C LYS A 41 -0.52 -9.08 8.15
N HIS A 42 0.55 -8.44 8.59
CA HIS A 42 0.49 -7.10 9.18
C HIS A 42 0.29 -6.02 8.13
N VAL A 43 0.91 -6.17 6.94
CA VAL A 43 0.70 -5.27 5.81
C VAL A 43 -0.77 -5.28 5.39
N VAL A 44 -1.35 -6.48 5.20
CA VAL A 44 -2.76 -6.66 4.85
C VAL A 44 -3.67 -6.05 5.92
N GLN A 45 -3.45 -6.37 7.19
CA GLN A 45 -4.24 -5.82 8.30
C GLN A 45 -4.19 -4.29 8.36
N SER A 46 -3.02 -3.69 8.10
CA SER A 46 -2.88 -2.22 8.06
C SER A 46 -3.67 -1.60 6.92
N VAL A 47 -3.65 -2.19 5.72
CA VAL A 47 -4.40 -1.72 4.55
C VAL A 47 -5.90 -1.89 4.77
N GLU A 48 -6.35 -3.02 5.29
CA GLU A 48 -7.76 -3.25 5.63
C GLU A 48 -8.27 -2.22 6.65
N LYS A 49 -7.51 -2.00 7.72
CA LYS A 49 -7.84 -0.98 8.73
C LYS A 49 -7.88 0.42 8.13
N PHE A 50 -7.00 0.74 7.18
CA PHE A 50 -7.01 2.01 6.46
C PHE A 50 -8.31 2.17 5.64
N ILE A 51 -8.66 1.18 4.81
CA ILE A 51 -9.87 1.25 3.96
C ILE A 51 -11.15 1.35 4.79
N LEU A 52 -11.22 0.63 5.91
CA LEU A 52 -12.37 0.66 6.81
C LEU A 52 -12.55 2.00 7.52
N LYS A 53 -11.47 2.70 7.87
CA LYS A 53 -11.51 3.95 8.65
C LYS A 53 -11.36 5.23 7.84
N CYS A 54 -10.87 5.14 6.60
CA CYS A 54 -10.61 6.31 5.77
C CYS A 54 -11.92 7.02 5.32
N LYS A 55 -11.81 8.31 4.97
CA LYS A 55 -12.91 9.04 4.33
C LYS A 55 -13.23 8.42 2.95
N PRO A 56 -14.48 8.55 2.45
CA PRO A 56 -14.88 7.98 1.16
C PRO A 56 -13.94 8.32 -0.01
N GLU A 57 -13.38 9.53 -0.03
CA GLU A 57 -12.44 10.01 -1.04
C GLU A 57 -11.15 9.17 -1.15
N TYR A 58 -10.75 8.51 -0.05
CA TYR A 58 -9.53 7.69 0.02
C TYR A 58 -9.79 6.20 -0.20
N LYS A 59 -11.05 5.77 -0.38
CA LYS A 59 -11.37 4.35 -0.63
C LYS A 59 -10.84 3.87 -1.96
N VAL A 60 -10.98 4.68 -3.02
CA VAL A 60 -10.44 4.36 -4.35
C VAL A 60 -8.90 4.29 -4.33
N PRO A 61 -8.17 5.29 -3.76
CA PRO A 61 -6.74 5.16 -3.51
C PRO A 61 -6.34 3.92 -2.71
N GLY A 62 -7.09 3.57 -1.65
CA GLY A 62 -6.83 2.38 -0.86
C GLY A 62 -6.92 1.09 -1.67
N LEU A 63 -7.89 1.00 -2.59
CA LEU A 63 -8.01 -0.12 -3.52
C LEU A 63 -6.82 -0.20 -4.48
N TYR A 64 -6.36 0.95 -5.01
CA TYR A 64 -5.18 1.00 -5.88
C TYR A 64 -3.89 0.58 -5.18
N VAL A 65 -3.78 0.82 -3.86
CA VAL A 65 -2.65 0.32 -3.07
C VAL A 65 -2.66 -1.21 -3.03
N ILE A 66 -3.82 -1.84 -2.83
CA ILE A 66 -3.94 -3.31 -2.87
C ILE A 66 -3.54 -3.83 -4.24
N ASP A 67 -4.15 -3.29 -5.31
CA ASP A 67 -3.89 -3.68 -6.69
C ASP A 67 -2.40 -3.59 -7.04
N SER A 68 -1.76 -2.47 -6.69
CA SER A 68 -0.34 -2.25 -6.95
C SER A 68 0.57 -3.22 -6.18
N ILE A 69 0.20 -3.60 -4.95
CA ILE A 69 0.95 -4.58 -4.16
C ILE A 69 0.79 -5.97 -4.76
N VAL A 70 -0.43 -6.40 -5.08
CA VAL A 70 -0.72 -7.71 -5.68
C VAL A 70 0.00 -7.85 -7.01
N ALA A 71 -0.14 -6.86 -7.90
CA ALA A 71 0.54 -6.83 -9.19
C ALA A 71 2.06 -6.93 -9.06
N ALA A 72 2.65 -6.28 -8.05
CA ALA A 72 4.09 -6.31 -7.82
C ALA A 72 4.60 -7.62 -7.20
N VAL A 73 3.75 -8.37 -6.50
CA VAL A 73 4.07 -9.70 -5.96
C VAL A 73 3.88 -10.79 -7.03
N GLU A 74 2.91 -10.63 -7.94
CA GLU A 74 2.60 -11.57 -9.03
C GLU A 74 3.47 -11.39 -10.29
N THR A 75 4.27 -10.33 -10.38
CA THR A 75 5.15 -10.08 -11.52
C THR A 75 6.39 -10.99 -11.69
N PRO A 76 6.70 -12.05 -10.89
CA PRO A 76 7.81 -12.93 -11.24
C PRO A 76 7.49 -14.06 -12.26
N VAL A 77 6.28 -14.15 -12.83
CA VAL A 77 5.89 -15.35 -13.64
C VAL A 77 5.55 -15.08 -15.12
N ARG A 78 5.30 -13.85 -15.58
CA ARG A 78 4.74 -13.63 -16.93
C ARG A 78 5.71 -13.15 -18.03
N VAL A 79 7.00 -12.99 -17.72
CA VAL A 79 8.04 -12.55 -18.69
C VAL A 79 9.35 -13.33 -18.56
N ARG A 80 9.28 -14.63 -18.23
CA ARG A 80 10.40 -15.56 -18.44
C ARG A 80 9.93 -16.73 -19.26
#